data_AF-A0A8S9GCW3-F1
#
_entry.id   AF-A0A8S9GCW3-F1
#
_cell.length_a   1.000
_cell.length_b   1.000
_cell.length_c   1.000
_cell.angle_alpha   90.00
_cell.angle_beta   90.00
_cell.angle_gamma   90.00
#
_symmetry.space_group_name_H-M   'P 1'
#
loop_
_entity.id
_entity.type
_entity.pdbx_description
1 polymer ?
#
loop_
_entity_poly.entity_id
_entity_poly.type
_entity_poly.pdbx_seq_one_letter_code
_entity_poly.pdbx_strand_id
1 'polypeptide(L)'
;MTTSSASTRKGLTKIATNRLQKEFMEWQTSPPAGFKHRGLTKIATNRLQKEFMEWQTSPPAGFKHRVSDNLQRWIIEVNGAPGTLYANETYQLQVEFPEHYPMEAPQVIFQHPAPLHPHIYSNGHICLDVLYDSWSPAMRLSSICLSILSMLSSSSVKQKPKDNDHYLKNCKNGRSPKETRWRFHDDKV
;
A
#
# COMPACT_ATOMS: atom_id res chain seq x y z
N MET A 1 9.95 -53.60 -11.49
CA MET A 1 10.26 -52.88 -12.76
C MET A 1 9.73 -51.45 -12.63
N THR A 2 10.60 -50.46 -12.92
CA THR A 2 10.34 -49.05 -13.32
C THR A 2 9.54 -48.15 -12.35
N THR A 3 10.21 -47.28 -11.55
CA THR A 3 10.57 -45.84 -11.79
C THR A 3 9.37 -44.87 -11.77
N SER A 4 9.41 -43.61 -11.37
CA SER A 4 10.26 -42.70 -10.57
C SER A 4 9.59 -41.32 -10.71
N SER A 5 9.60 -40.51 -9.64
CA SER A 5 9.64 -39.03 -9.60
C SER A 5 8.55 -38.16 -10.25
N ALA A 6 8.04 -37.21 -9.47
CA ALA A 6 8.01 -35.79 -9.84
C ALA A 6 7.79 -34.89 -8.60
N SER A 7 8.87 -34.63 -7.85
CA SER A 7 8.96 -33.50 -6.91
C SER A 7 9.71 -32.37 -7.61
N THR A 8 9.02 -31.39 -8.20
CA THR A 8 9.66 -30.16 -8.71
C THR A 8 8.65 -29.01 -8.76
N ARG A 9 8.39 -28.36 -7.62
CA ARG A 9 7.78 -26.99 -7.56
C ARG A 9 8.33 -26.14 -6.41
N LYS A 10 9.62 -26.29 -6.04
CA LYS A 10 10.25 -25.48 -4.97
C LYS A 10 11.45 -24.62 -5.43
N GLY A 11 11.80 -24.64 -6.72
CA GLY A 11 13.02 -24.00 -7.23
C GLY A 11 12.85 -22.58 -7.80
N LEU A 12 11.70 -22.25 -8.39
CA LEU A 12 11.55 -20.97 -9.11
C LEU A 12 11.38 -19.75 -8.18
N THR A 13 10.88 -19.93 -6.96
CA THR A 13 10.58 -18.82 -6.05
C THR A 13 11.82 -18.28 -5.33
N LYS A 14 12.81 -19.13 -5.00
CA LYS A 14 14.04 -18.71 -4.30
C LYS A 14 15.03 -17.91 -5.16
N ILE A 15 14.99 -18.09 -6.48
CA ILE A 15 15.94 -17.44 -7.39
C ILE A 15 15.51 -15.99 -7.69
N ALA A 16 14.20 -15.75 -7.84
CA ALA A 16 13.64 -14.41 -8.05
C ALA A 16 13.80 -13.50 -6.81
N THR A 17 13.68 -14.06 -5.60
CA THR A 17 13.85 -13.31 -4.34
C THR A 17 15.29 -12.84 -4.12
N ASN A 18 16.28 -13.64 -4.53
CA ASN A 18 17.70 -13.30 -4.35
C ASN A 18 18.16 -12.13 -5.24
N ARG A 19 17.62 -12.00 -6.46
CA ARG A 19 17.95 -10.90 -7.37
C ARG A 19 17.46 -9.57 -6.83
N LEU A 20 16.20 -9.52 -6.39
CA LEU A 20 15.60 -8.30 -5.83
C LEU A 20 16.20 -7.95 -4.46
N GLN A 21 16.55 -8.93 -3.62
CA GLN A 21 17.30 -8.68 -2.37
C GLN A 21 18.70 -8.13 -2.63
N LYS A 22 19.37 -8.60 -3.69
CA LYS A 22 20.68 -8.08 -4.09
C LYS A 22 20.58 -6.65 -4.62
N GLU A 23 19.64 -6.39 -5.53
CA GLU A 23 19.34 -5.05 -6.06
C GLU A 23 18.97 -4.08 -4.91
N PHE A 24 18.23 -4.55 -3.90
CA PHE A 24 17.89 -3.82 -2.69
C PHE A 24 19.14 -3.46 -1.85
N MET A 25 20.04 -4.43 -1.60
CA MET A 25 21.26 -4.20 -0.81
C MET A 25 22.28 -3.33 -1.55
N GLU A 26 22.42 -3.50 -2.85
CA GLU A 26 23.28 -2.66 -3.70
C GLU A 26 22.81 -1.20 -3.68
N TRP A 27 21.49 -0.97 -3.74
CA TRP A 27 20.92 0.39 -3.65
C TRP A 27 21.23 1.09 -2.32
N GLN A 28 21.26 0.35 -1.19
CA GLN A 28 21.59 0.95 0.12
C GLN A 28 23.01 1.52 0.20
N THR A 29 23.91 1.04 -0.66
CA THR A 29 25.33 1.43 -0.62
C THR A 29 25.68 2.57 -1.58
N SER A 30 24.85 2.84 -2.60
CA SER A 30 25.14 3.86 -3.63
C SER A 30 23.86 4.52 -4.17
N PRO A 31 23.26 5.50 -3.46
CA PRO A 31 22.12 6.25 -4.02
C PRO A 31 22.59 7.13 -5.20
N PRO A 32 21.83 7.23 -6.30
CA PRO A 32 22.18 8.06 -7.43
C PRO A 32 22.28 9.54 -7.04
N ALA A 33 23.35 10.21 -7.52
CA ALA A 33 23.63 11.60 -7.21
C ALA A 33 22.51 12.52 -7.73
N GLY A 34 21.86 13.27 -6.82
CA GLY A 34 20.86 14.29 -7.16
C GLY A 34 19.57 14.28 -6.33
N PHE A 35 19.35 13.27 -5.47
CA PHE A 35 18.13 13.21 -4.66
C PHE A 35 18.24 14.01 -3.35
N LYS A 36 17.46 15.10 -3.24
CA LYS A 36 17.18 15.79 -1.98
C LYS A 36 15.86 15.28 -1.39
N HIS A 37 15.92 14.20 -0.61
CA HIS A 37 14.90 13.89 0.39
C HIS A 37 15.62 13.43 1.66
N ARG A 38 15.16 13.82 2.85
CA ARG A 38 15.70 13.29 4.11
C ARG A 38 15.52 11.77 4.09
N GLY A 39 16.65 11.05 4.11
CA GLY A 39 16.66 9.60 3.98
C GLY A 39 15.96 8.93 5.16
N LEU A 40 15.43 7.71 4.94
CA LEU A 40 14.84 6.89 6.00
C LEU A 40 15.80 6.76 7.19
N THR A 41 15.27 6.84 8.41
CA THR A 41 16.04 6.48 9.60
C THR A 41 16.44 4.99 9.55
N LYS A 42 17.47 4.61 10.30
CA LYS A 42 17.89 3.20 10.41
C LYS A 42 16.75 2.30 10.92
N ILE A 43 15.92 2.82 11.82
CA ILE A 43 14.72 2.11 12.33
C ILE A 43 13.75 1.86 11.18
N ALA A 44 13.43 2.90 10.39
CA ALA A 44 12.53 2.79 9.25
C ALA A 44 13.06 1.82 8.19
N THR A 45 14.33 1.92 7.82
CA THR A 45 14.97 1.02 6.85
C THR A 45 14.90 -0.44 7.30
N ASN A 46 15.27 -0.72 8.56
CA ASN A 46 15.22 -2.08 9.11
C ASN A 46 13.78 -2.62 9.17
N ARG A 47 12.81 -1.73 9.48
CA ARG A 47 11.39 -2.09 9.52
C ARG A 47 10.87 -2.45 8.14
N LEU A 48 11.15 -1.63 7.13
CA LEU A 48 10.71 -1.85 5.75
C LEU A 48 11.35 -3.08 5.13
N GLN A 49 12.63 -3.36 5.42
CA GLN A 49 13.28 -4.62 5.03
C GLN A 49 12.49 -5.84 5.53
N LYS A 50 12.07 -5.84 6.80
CA LYS A 50 11.31 -6.94 7.38
C LYS A 50 9.93 -7.07 6.73
N GLU A 51 9.21 -5.97 6.57
CA GLU A 51 7.89 -6.00 5.92
C GLU A 51 7.98 -6.44 4.45
N PHE A 52 9.04 -6.04 3.74
CA PHE A 52 9.27 -6.46 2.36
C PHE A 52 9.52 -7.96 2.25
N MET A 53 10.37 -8.52 3.12
CA MET A 53 10.61 -9.97 3.19
C MET A 53 9.34 -10.75 3.56
N GLU A 54 8.57 -10.24 4.51
CA GLU A 54 7.27 -10.81 4.90
C GLU A 54 6.32 -10.85 3.70
N TRP A 55 6.26 -9.76 2.94
CA TRP A 55 5.44 -9.68 1.73
C TRP A 55 5.86 -10.61 0.60
N GLN A 56 7.16 -10.81 0.40
CA GLN A 56 7.65 -11.78 -0.57
C GLN A 56 7.29 -13.22 -0.17
N THR A 57 7.29 -13.50 1.13
CA THR A 57 7.04 -14.85 1.66
C THR A 57 5.56 -15.16 1.78
N SER A 58 4.76 -14.17 2.13
CA SER A 58 3.33 -14.29 2.43
C SER A 58 2.58 -13.00 2.06
N PRO A 59 2.34 -12.75 0.76
CA PRO A 59 1.59 -11.58 0.33
C PRO A 59 0.13 -11.67 0.82
N PRO A 60 -0.50 -10.55 1.25
CA PRO A 60 -1.91 -10.50 1.60
C PRO A 60 -2.78 -10.94 0.43
N ALA A 61 -3.80 -11.74 0.71
CA ALA A 61 -4.74 -12.22 -0.31
C ALA A 61 -5.36 -11.03 -1.08
N GLY A 62 -5.39 -11.13 -2.41
CA GLY A 62 -5.90 -10.07 -3.29
C GLY A 62 -4.88 -8.98 -3.63
N PHE A 63 -3.70 -8.96 -2.99
CA PHE A 63 -2.66 -7.96 -3.24
C PHE A 63 -1.45 -8.54 -3.97
N LYS A 64 -0.87 -7.75 -4.89
CA LYS A 64 0.43 -8.06 -5.50
C LYS A 64 1.33 -6.83 -5.41
N HIS A 65 2.51 -7.01 -4.83
CA HIS A 65 3.53 -5.97 -4.88
C HIS A 65 4.10 -5.83 -6.29
N ARG A 66 4.20 -4.60 -6.79
CA ARG A 66 4.95 -4.28 -8.00
C ARG A 66 6.32 -3.73 -7.58
N VAL A 67 7.38 -4.22 -8.21
CA VAL A 67 8.75 -3.74 -7.96
C VAL A 67 8.76 -2.21 -8.09
N SER A 68 9.32 -1.55 -7.08
CA SER A 68 9.52 -0.11 -7.07
C SER A 68 11.01 0.19 -7.04
N ASP A 69 11.41 1.30 -7.66
CA ASP A 69 12.79 1.74 -7.79
C ASP A 69 13.37 2.29 -6.47
N ASN A 70 12.52 2.47 -5.44
CA ASN A 70 12.97 2.99 -4.15
C ASN A 70 12.22 2.35 -2.96
N LEU A 71 12.90 2.30 -1.82
CA LEU A 71 12.37 1.68 -0.60
C LEU A 71 11.27 2.50 0.08
N GLN A 72 11.23 3.81 -0.19
CA GLN A 72 10.32 4.76 0.43
C GLN A 72 8.95 4.79 -0.24
N ARG A 73 8.80 4.31 -1.47
CA ARG A 73 7.57 4.34 -2.23
C ARG A 73 7.30 2.97 -2.80
N TRP A 74 6.17 2.36 -2.47
CA TRP A 74 5.77 1.07 -3.03
C TRP A 74 4.51 1.23 -3.88
N ILE A 75 4.43 0.43 -4.95
CA ILE A 75 3.22 0.31 -5.77
C ILE A 75 2.61 -1.07 -5.54
N ILE A 76 1.33 -1.10 -5.21
CA ILE A 76 0.61 -2.31 -4.83
C ILE A 76 -0.60 -2.45 -5.73
N GLU A 77 -0.73 -3.59 -6.40
CA GLU A 77 -1.96 -3.96 -7.09
C GLU A 77 -2.94 -4.57 -6.09
N VAL A 78 -4.19 -4.11 -6.10
CA VAL A 78 -5.29 -4.67 -5.30
C VAL A 78 -6.39 -5.14 -6.24
N ASN A 79 -6.84 -6.38 -6.03
CA ASN A 79 -7.97 -6.95 -6.75
C ASN A 79 -9.20 -6.92 -5.83
N GLY A 80 -10.33 -6.46 -6.34
CA GLY A 80 -11.57 -6.48 -5.58
C GLY A 80 -12.00 -7.90 -5.25
N ALA A 81 -12.53 -8.08 -4.04
CA ALA A 81 -12.88 -9.41 -3.54
C ALA A 81 -14.10 -9.99 -4.31
N PRO A 82 -14.15 -11.33 -4.53
CA PRO A 82 -15.31 -11.98 -5.12
C PRO A 82 -16.60 -11.69 -4.35
N GLY A 83 -17.72 -11.53 -5.06
CA GLY A 83 -19.03 -11.27 -4.45
C GLY A 83 -19.25 -9.82 -3.98
N THR A 84 -18.30 -8.92 -4.23
CA THR A 84 -18.42 -7.49 -3.91
C THR A 84 -18.70 -6.67 -5.17
N LEU A 85 -19.08 -5.40 -5.01
CA LEU A 85 -19.24 -4.48 -6.14
C LEU A 85 -17.96 -4.30 -6.97
N TYR A 86 -16.79 -4.53 -6.37
CA TYR A 86 -15.48 -4.37 -7.00
C TYR A 86 -14.92 -5.69 -7.56
N ALA A 87 -15.70 -6.78 -7.54
CA ALA A 87 -15.25 -8.06 -8.08
C ALA A 87 -14.80 -7.92 -9.53
N ASN A 88 -13.67 -8.56 -9.86
CA ASN A 88 -13.01 -8.51 -11.18
C ASN A 88 -12.43 -7.14 -11.57
N GLU A 89 -12.38 -6.18 -10.65
CA GLU A 89 -11.69 -4.90 -10.85
C GLU A 89 -10.31 -4.92 -10.17
N THR A 90 -9.34 -4.26 -10.81
CA THR A 90 -7.97 -4.15 -10.32
C THR A 90 -7.59 -2.68 -10.21
N TYR A 91 -7.05 -2.29 -9.06
CA TYR A 91 -6.60 -0.93 -8.77
C TYR A 91 -5.15 -0.91 -8.30
N GLN A 92 -4.55 0.28 -8.29
CA GLN A 92 -3.18 0.48 -7.81
C GLN A 92 -3.18 1.41 -6.59
N LEU A 93 -2.49 0.99 -5.54
CA LEU A 93 -2.16 1.80 -4.38
C LEU A 93 -0.72 2.28 -4.50
N GLN A 94 -0.50 3.56 -4.28
CA GLN A 94 0.82 4.11 -4.01
C GLN A 94 0.97 4.32 -2.51
N VAL A 95 2.02 3.74 -1.95
CA VAL A 95 2.38 3.86 -0.53
C VAL A 95 3.66 4.66 -0.43
N GLU A 96 3.69 5.67 0.42
CA GLU A 96 4.90 6.44 0.73
C GLU A 96 5.21 6.37 2.22
N PHE A 97 6.39 5.86 2.55
CA PHE A 97 6.87 5.70 3.91
C PHE A 97 7.59 6.97 4.37
N PRO A 98 7.18 7.57 5.51
CA PRO A 98 7.87 8.72 6.08
C PRO A 98 9.25 8.35 6.62
N GLU A 99 10.08 9.36 6.83
CA GLU A 99 11.44 9.25 7.41
C GLU A 99 11.47 8.45 8.73
N HIS A 100 10.47 8.69 9.58
CA HIS A 100 10.34 8.10 10.91
C HIS A 100 9.39 6.90 10.98
N TYR A 101 9.05 6.26 9.85
CA TYR A 101 8.25 5.02 9.86
C TYR A 101 8.87 3.97 10.80
N PRO A 102 8.10 3.25 11.63
CA PRO A 102 6.64 3.22 11.73
C PRO A 102 6.05 4.18 12.78
N MET A 103 6.83 5.13 13.32
CA MET A 103 6.32 6.10 14.30
C MET A 103 5.25 7.01 13.68
N GLU A 104 5.39 7.30 12.39
CA GLU A 104 4.38 7.94 11.57
C GLU A 104 3.77 6.93 10.59
N ALA A 105 2.46 7.02 10.37
CA ALA A 105 1.73 6.20 9.39
C ALA A 105 2.33 6.32 7.99
N PRO A 106 2.24 5.32 7.11
CA PRO A 106 2.54 5.54 5.70
C PRO A 106 1.43 6.37 5.05
N GLN A 107 1.76 7.17 4.04
CA GLN A 107 0.75 7.79 3.19
C GLN A 107 0.31 6.76 2.15
N VAL A 108 -1.00 6.55 2.00
CA VAL A 108 -1.55 5.61 1.02
C VAL A 108 -2.63 6.30 0.18
N ILE A 109 -2.49 6.23 -1.14
CA ILE A 109 -3.46 6.76 -2.10
C ILE A 109 -3.74 5.73 -3.19
N PHE A 110 -4.93 5.78 -3.78
CA PHE A 110 -5.20 5.09 -5.04
C PHE A 110 -4.63 5.90 -6.21
N GLN A 111 -3.90 5.25 -7.10
CA GLN A 111 -3.54 5.82 -8.40
C GLN A 111 -4.75 5.78 -9.34
N HIS A 112 -4.74 6.61 -10.37
CA HIS A 112 -5.82 6.63 -11.36
C HIS A 112 -5.73 5.44 -12.32
N PRO A 113 -6.87 4.81 -12.68
CA PRO A 113 -8.22 5.08 -12.18
C PRO A 113 -8.42 4.60 -10.73
N ALA A 114 -9.03 5.43 -9.88
CA ALA A 114 -9.34 5.09 -8.49
C ALA A 114 -10.76 4.51 -8.37
N PRO A 115 -11.05 3.65 -7.37
CA PRO A 115 -12.39 3.12 -7.16
C PRO A 115 -13.38 4.24 -6.82
N LEU A 116 -14.59 4.19 -7.37
CA LEU A 116 -15.70 5.01 -6.88
C LEU A 116 -16.18 4.41 -5.57
N HIS A 117 -15.86 5.04 -4.45
CA HIS A 117 -16.21 4.57 -3.11
C HIS A 117 -16.47 5.74 -2.16
N PRO A 118 -17.43 5.65 -1.22
CA PRO A 118 -17.77 6.74 -0.28
C PRO A 118 -16.60 7.29 0.56
N HIS A 119 -15.51 6.54 0.65
CA HIS A 119 -14.28 6.91 1.38
C HIS A 119 -13.05 7.13 0.49
N ILE A 120 -13.23 7.20 -0.84
CA ILE A 120 -12.12 7.42 -1.80
C ILE A 120 -12.42 8.67 -2.64
N TYR A 121 -11.60 9.69 -2.47
CA TYR A 121 -11.73 10.96 -3.17
C TYR A 121 -11.23 10.86 -4.61
N SER A 122 -11.66 11.78 -5.47
CA SER A 122 -11.31 11.75 -6.90
C SER A 122 -9.83 11.96 -7.19
N ASN A 123 -9.02 12.40 -6.22
CA ASN A 123 -7.56 12.47 -6.30
C ASN A 123 -6.87 11.22 -5.71
N GLY A 124 -7.63 10.18 -5.37
CA GLY A 124 -7.13 8.93 -4.82
C GLY A 124 -6.94 8.92 -3.31
N HIS A 125 -7.16 10.04 -2.61
CA HIS A 125 -7.02 10.08 -1.16
C HIS A 125 -8.06 9.18 -0.49
N ILE A 126 -7.65 8.50 0.58
CA ILE A 126 -8.47 7.52 1.28
C ILE A 126 -8.81 8.07 2.68
N CYS A 127 -10.10 8.13 3.00
CA CYS A 127 -10.58 8.46 4.34
C CYS A 127 -10.80 7.17 5.12
N LEU A 128 -9.73 6.64 5.69
CA LEU A 128 -9.73 5.43 6.51
C LEU A 128 -8.85 5.66 7.74
N ASP A 129 -9.43 5.55 8.93
CA ASP A 129 -8.81 6.03 10.18
C ASP A 129 -7.46 5.36 10.52
N VAL A 130 -7.25 4.11 10.10
CA VAL A 130 -5.95 3.42 10.30
C VAL A 130 -4.77 4.06 9.56
N LEU A 131 -5.04 4.99 8.63
CA LEU A 131 -4.04 5.81 7.94
C LEU A 131 -3.74 7.13 8.67
N TYR A 132 -4.48 7.42 9.74
CA TYR A 132 -4.45 8.68 10.48
C TYR A 132 -4.41 8.42 11.99
N ASP A 133 -5.51 8.65 12.71
CA ASP A 133 -5.51 8.72 14.18
C ASP A 133 -5.45 7.32 14.82
N SER A 134 -6.00 6.30 14.16
CA SER A 134 -5.91 4.91 14.61
C SER A 134 -4.63 4.19 14.19
N TRP A 135 -3.68 4.86 13.54
CA TRP A 135 -2.39 4.24 13.23
C TRP A 135 -1.60 3.97 14.52
N SER A 136 -0.99 2.78 14.58
CA SER A 136 -0.05 2.41 15.64
C SER A 136 1.24 1.84 15.02
N PRO A 137 2.43 2.14 15.58
CA PRO A 137 3.69 1.55 15.12
C PRO A 137 3.74 0.01 15.14
N ALA A 138 2.83 -0.64 15.86
CA ALA A 138 2.65 -2.09 15.88
C ALA A 138 2.00 -2.64 14.60
N MET A 139 1.25 -1.80 13.88
CA MET A 139 0.58 -2.15 12.62
C MET A 139 1.59 -2.23 11.48
N ARG A 140 1.28 -3.02 10.45
CA ARG A 140 2.09 -3.21 9.24
C ARG A 140 1.32 -2.77 7.99
N LEU A 141 2.02 -2.64 6.87
CA LEU A 141 1.38 -2.38 5.58
C LEU A 141 0.38 -3.48 5.20
N SER A 142 0.65 -4.74 5.55
CA SER A 142 -0.27 -5.86 5.32
C SER A 142 -1.63 -5.65 6.00
N SER A 143 -1.65 -5.17 7.26
CA SER A 143 -2.89 -4.85 7.97
C SER A 143 -3.63 -3.65 7.37
N ILE A 144 -2.90 -2.64 6.84
CA ILE A 144 -3.52 -1.53 6.10
C ILE A 144 -4.19 -2.05 4.83
N CYS A 145 -3.50 -2.88 4.06
CA CYS A 145 -4.03 -3.48 2.83
C CYS A 145 -5.33 -4.24 3.12
N LEU A 146 -5.35 -5.09 4.15
CA LEU A 146 -6.56 -5.80 4.55
C LEU A 146 -7.70 -4.85 4.95
N SER A 147 -7.39 -3.76 5.66
CA SER A 147 -8.38 -2.75 6.05
C SER A 147 -8.99 -2.06 4.82
N ILE A 148 -8.16 -1.72 3.82
CA ILE A 148 -8.62 -1.14 2.54
C ILE A 148 -9.49 -2.13 1.76
N LEU A 149 -9.09 -3.40 1.68
CA LEU A 149 -9.88 -4.42 0.98
C LEU A 149 -11.22 -4.67 1.69
N SER A 150 -11.22 -4.70 3.03
CA SER A 150 -12.43 -4.81 3.84
C SER A 150 -13.38 -3.63 3.59
N MET A 151 -12.84 -2.40 3.60
CA MET A 151 -13.58 -1.18 3.30
C MET A 151 -14.23 -1.24 1.91
N LEU A 152 -13.50 -1.66 0.87
CA LEU A 152 -14.08 -1.86 -0.46
C LEU A 152 -15.16 -2.94 -0.46
N SER A 153 -14.93 -4.04 0.26
CA SER A 153 -15.81 -5.21 0.26
C SER A 153 -17.14 -4.96 0.97
N SER A 154 -17.16 -4.08 1.96
CA SER A 154 -18.39 -3.75 2.73
C SER A 154 -19.28 -2.73 2.02
N SER A 155 -18.84 -2.14 0.90
CA SER A 155 -19.60 -1.10 0.22
C SER A 155 -20.80 -1.65 -0.55
N SER A 156 -21.96 -1.02 -0.36
CA SER A 156 -23.19 -1.32 -1.09
C SER A 156 -23.44 -0.40 -2.28
N VAL A 157 -22.59 0.61 -2.51
CA VAL A 157 -22.74 1.61 -3.58
C VAL A 157 -21.40 2.06 -4.16
N LYS A 158 -21.35 2.28 -5.49
CA LYS A 158 -20.21 2.92 -6.16
C LYS A 158 -20.46 4.41 -6.35
N GLN A 159 -20.05 5.21 -5.37
CA GLN A 159 -20.19 6.67 -5.42
C GLN A 159 -18.98 7.36 -4.80
N LYS A 160 -18.79 8.64 -5.08
CA LYS A 160 -17.75 9.45 -4.42
C LYS A 160 -18.19 9.87 -3.01
N PRO A 161 -17.26 10.30 -2.13
CA PRO A 161 -17.61 10.97 -0.89
C PRO A 161 -18.52 12.18 -1.15
N LYS A 162 -19.49 12.42 -0.25
CA LYS A 162 -20.46 13.53 -0.39
C LYS A 162 -19.77 14.89 -0.47
N ASP A 163 -18.64 15.04 0.20
CA ASP A 163 -17.84 16.27 0.27
C ASP A 163 -16.68 16.31 -0.74
N ASN A 164 -16.64 15.41 -1.74
CA ASN A 164 -15.53 15.26 -2.68
C ASN A 164 -15.06 16.60 -3.29
N ASP A 165 -15.98 17.40 -3.83
CA ASP A 165 -15.59 18.63 -4.52
C ASP A 165 -15.10 19.71 -3.56
N HIS A 166 -15.65 19.74 -2.35
CA HIS A 166 -15.18 20.64 -1.28
C HIS A 166 -13.79 20.24 -0.81
N TYR A 167 -13.56 18.95 -0.59
CA TYR A 167 -12.26 18.40 -0.23
C TYR A 167 -11.18 18.77 -1.26
N LEU A 168 -11.44 18.51 -2.54
CA LEU A 168 -10.48 18.77 -3.62
C LEU A 168 -10.15 20.27 -3.76
N LYS A 169 -11.12 21.16 -3.52
CA LYS A 169 -10.86 22.62 -3.50
C LYS A 169 -9.84 23.00 -2.42
N ASN A 170 -9.85 22.32 -1.28
CA ASN A 170 -8.92 22.57 -0.18
C ASN A 170 -7.56 21.88 -0.36
N CYS A 171 -7.47 20.87 -1.23
CA CYS A 171 -6.22 20.17 -1.58
C CYS A 171 -5.39 20.85 -2.68
N LYS A 172 -5.85 21.97 -3.27
CA LYS A 172 -5.30 22.61 -4.48
C LYS A 172 -3.80 23.00 -4.45
N ASN A 173 -3.11 22.83 -3.34
CA ASN A 173 -1.68 23.14 -3.19
C ASN A 173 -0.77 21.90 -3.08
N GLY A 174 -1.22 20.72 -3.50
CA GLY A 174 -0.39 19.50 -3.44
C GLY A 174 -0.09 19.03 -2.01
N ARG A 175 -0.96 19.39 -1.06
CA ARG A 175 -0.85 18.97 0.35
C ARG A 175 -1.03 17.47 0.46
N SER A 176 -0.18 16.83 1.25
CA SER A 176 -0.31 15.42 1.61
C SER A 176 -1.71 15.15 2.18
N PRO A 177 -2.35 14.00 1.88
CA PRO A 177 -3.56 13.57 2.57
C PRO A 177 -3.48 13.69 4.10
N LYS A 178 -2.28 13.50 4.68
CA LYS A 178 -2.01 13.59 6.11
C LYS A 178 -2.17 14.99 6.70
N GLU A 179 -2.06 16.03 5.89
CA GLU A 179 -2.26 17.41 6.32
C GLU A 179 -3.76 17.77 6.35
N THR A 180 -4.63 16.84 5.95
CA THR A 180 -6.07 17.09 5.93
C THR A 180 -6.72 16.64 7.25
N ARG A 181 -7.48 17.55 7.86
CA ARG A 181 -8.36 17.19 8.98
C ARG A 181 -9.63 16.53 8.43
N TRP A 182 -9.67 15.20 8.49
CA TRP A 182 -10.84 14.42 8.08
C TRP A 182 -12.03 14.70 8.98
N ARG A 183 -13.21 14.85 8.37
CA ARG A 183 -14.48 14.73 9.09
C ARG A 183 -15.02 13.35 8.79
N PHE A 184 -14.76 12.41 9.69
CA PHE A 184 -15.36 11.08 9.62
C PHE A 184 -16.87 11.24 9.80
N HIS A 185 -17.61 11.04 8.72
CA HIS A 185 -19.06 10.93 8.76
C HIS A 185 -19.39 9.47 9.08
N ASP A 186 -19.14 9.06 10.32
CA ASP A 186 -19.69 7.82 10.84
C ASP A 186 -21.19 8.06 11.08
N ASP A 187 -21.99 7.78 10.06
CA ASP A 187 -23.42 7.63 10.23
C ASP A 187 -23.61 6.35 11.07
N LYS A 188 -23.84 6.57 12.38
CA LYS A 188 -24.11 5.52 13.36
C LYS A 188 -25.17 4.56 12.82
N VAL A 189 -24.89 3.27 13.02
CA VAL A 189 -25.84 2.15 12.97
C VAL A 189 -27.11 2.47 13.76
#